data_AF-A0A7C2AA60-F1
#
_entry.id   AF-A0A7C2AA60-F1
#
_cell.length_a   1.000
_cell.length_b   1.000
_cell.length_c   1.000
_cell.angle_alpha   90.00
_cell.angle_beta   90.00
_cell.angle_gamma   90.00
#
_symmetry.space_group_name_H-M   'P 1'
#
loop_
_entity.id
_entity.type
_entity.pdbx_description
1 polymer ?
#
loop_
_entity_poly.entity_id
_entity_poly.type
_entity_poly.pdbx_seq_one_letter_code
_entity_poly.pdbx_strand_id
1 'polypeptide(L)'
;MNYLITAGISALTFFLGVFGIYNYAPYSIDSLAVEGNLGAITTLVGTESLSDFPTTYNANLAQLMRMSTTSVDSITTLTNLVSIGTITTGIWTGTTITVANGGTGSTTLLANGVLYGNGTSGVLAVPIGSNDQVLTLSSGVPVWASGGTDETLNYNWTGTHRFTTFHSSSTMVLNGISLSFPPTQAVGSSTVLANDGSGNLTWETPRPAVATTSTIIYSNNSQATTTFFTYEVVADTLSGSSVIMGSFGMQHKGNNNNFIQISLKFGGQLLAFAEFELTTGNWTVCANAGTQRCGSILSFFIINDENGNQTGTISNDQGAETQLTVYPISVDVTAQQTLLLEGRDRGTASTLFINSAFVQVLK
;
A
#
# COMPACT_ATOMS: atom_id res chain seq x y z
N MET A 1 -31.60 -124.14 -105.33
CA MET A 1 -30.26 -123.50 -105.45
C MET A 1 -30.32 -121.96 -105.52
N ASN A 2 -31.35 -121.35 -106.10
CA ASN A 2 -31.43 -119.88 -106.23
C ASN A 2 -31.67 -119.07 -104.93
N TYR A 3 -32.38 -119.62 -103.93
CA TYR A 3 -32.64 -118.90 -102.67
C TYR A 3 -31.39 -118.63 -101.81
N LEU A 4 -30.40 -119.52 -101.86
CA LEU A 4 -29.15 -119.36 -101.08
C LEU A 4 -28.24 -118.27 -101.66
N ILE A 5 -28.28 -118.05 -102.97
CA ILE A 5 -27.45 -117.04 -103.63
C ILE A 5 -28.00 -115.63 -103.34
N THR A 6 -29.32 -115.44 -103.41
CA THR A 6 -29.94 -114.14 -103.11
C THR A 6 -29.77 -113.75 -101.64
N ALA A 7 -29.91 -114.70 -100.71
CA ALA A 7 -29.65 -114.46 -99.29
C ALA A 7 -28.18 -114.08 -99.01
N GLY A 8 -27.23 -114.70 -99.72
CA GLY A 8 -25.80 -114.37 -99.59
C GLY A 8 -25.45 -112.96 -100.07
N ILE A 9 -26.02 -112.50 -101.18
CA ILE A 9 -25.74 -111.16 -101.75
C ILE A 9 -26.33 -110.05 -100.86
N SER A 10 -27.53 -110.25 -100.31
CA SER A 10 -28.13 -109.29 -99.38
C SER A 10 -27.36 -109.18 -98.05
N ALA A 11 -26.84 -110.30 -97.53
CA ALA A 11 -25.99 -110.27 -96.35
C ALA A 11 -24.66 -109.53 -96.63
N LEU A 12 -24.02 -109.78 -97.77
CA LEU A 12 -22.76 -109.15 -98.12
C LEU A 12 -22.89 -107.62 -98.28
N THR A 13 -23.96 -107.15 -98.93
CA THR A 13 -24.20 -105.71 -99.12
C THR A 13 -24.52 -104.99 -97.81
N PHE A 14 -25.23 -105.62 -96.88
CA PHE A 14 -25.46 -105.08 -95.54
C PHE A 14 -24.16 -104.94 -94.75
N PHE A 15 -23.33 -106.00 -94.71
CA PHE A 15 -22.07 -105.96 -93.97
C PHE A 15 -21.07 -104.97 -94.57
N LEU A 16 -21.00 -104.85 -95.90
CA LEU A 16 -20.16 -103.84 -96.55
C LEU A 16 -20.64 -102.41 -96.27
N GLY A 17 -21.95 -102.18 -96.19
CA GLY A 17 -22.50 -100.86 -95.84
C GLY A 17 -22.16 -100.44 -94.40
N VAL A 18 -22.33 -101.35 -93.44
CA VAL A 18 -22.02 -101.10 -92.03
C VAL A 18 -20.50 -100.96 -91.81
N PHE A 19 -19.69 -101.80 -92.46
CA PHE A 19 -18.23 -101.67 -92.41
C PHE A 19 -17.73 -100.37 -93.04
N GLY A 20 -18.38 -99.94 -94.14
CA GLY A 20 -18.10 -98.68 -94.81
C GLY A 20 -18.35 -97.48 -93.90
N ILE A 21 -19.50 -97.43 -93.23
CA ILE A 21 -19.82 -96.34 -92.29
C ILE A 21 -18.88 -96.39 -91.08
N TYR A 22 -18.67 -97.56 -90.46
CA TYR A 22 -17.83 -97.66 -89.27
C TYR A 22 -16.35 -97.31 -89.52
N ASN A 23 -15.79 -97.68 -90.69
CA ASN A 23 -14.39 -97.41 -90.99
C ASN A 23 -14.14 -96.11 -91.77
N TYR A 24 -15.15 -95.55 -92.43
CA TYR A 24 -14.95 -94.39 -93.31
C TYR A 24 -15.83 -93.16 -92.99
N ALA A 25 -16.78 -93.22 -92.04
CA ALA A 25 -17.47 -92.04 -91.48
C ALA A 25 -18.31 -92.39 -90.23
N PRO A 26 -17.97 -91.98 -88.99
CA PRO A 26 -18.08 -90.54 -88.66
C PRO A 26 -17.19 -89.94 -87.54
N TYR A 27 -16.79 -88.70 -87.82
CA TYR A 27 -16.84 -87.48 -86.99
C TYR A 27 -16.25 -87.50 -85.56
N SER A 28 -15.02 -87.00 -85.45
CA SER A 28 -14.57 -86.30 -84.25
C SER A 28 -15.35 -84.98 -84.13
N ILE A 29 -16.25 -84.87 -83.16
CA ILE A 29 -16.68 -83.55 -82.68
C ILE A 29 -15.47 -82.98 -81.95
N ASP A 30 -14.74 -82.12 -82.66
CA ASP A 30 -13.65 -81.34 -82.10
C ASP A 30 -14.26 -80.44 -81.02
N SER A 31 -14.07 -80.81 -79.75
CA SER A 31 -14.52 -79.99 -78.64
C SER A 31 -13.63 -78.75 -78.60
N LEU A 32 -14.20 -77.60 -78.93
CA LEU A 32 -13.60 -76.29 -78.71
C LEU A 32 -13.02 -76.23 -77.29
N ALA A 33 -11.68 -76.17 -77.20
CA ALA A 33 -10.99 -75.89 -75.96
C ALA A 33 -11.34 -74.46 -75.52
N VAL A 34 -12.38 -74.32 -74.71
CA VAL A 34 -12.58 -73.13 -73.90
C VAL A 34 -11.66 -73.32 -72.69
N GLU A 35 -10.48 -72.70 -72.73
CA GLU A 35 -9.70 -72.44 -71.52
C GLU A 35 -10.47 -71.44 -70.63
N GLY A 36 -11.52 -71.94 -70.01
CA GLY A 36 -12.24 -71.24 -68.97
C GLY A 36 -11.46 -71.41 -67.69
N ASN A 37 -10.47 -70.54 -67.45
CA ASN A 37 -9.82 -70.41 -66.15
C ASN A 37 -10.76 -69.73 -65.12
N LEU A 38 -12.04 -70.03 -65.20
CA LEU A 38 -13.03 -69.78 -64.17
C LEU A 38 -13.17 -71.12 -63.45
N GLY A 39 -12.51 -71.26 -62.30
CA GLY A 39 -12.75 -72.38 -61.40
C GLY A 39 -14.26 -72.53 -61.13
N ALA A 40 -14.68 -73.70 -60.63
CA ALA A 40 -16.08 -74.03 -60.38
C ALA A 40 -16.85 -72.83 -59.79
N ILE A 41 -17.86 -72.35 -60.51
CA ILE A 41 -18.81 -71.36 -59.99
C ILE A 41 -19.67 -72.13 -58.98
N THR A 42 -19.27 -72.09 -57.71
CA THR A 42 -20.09 -72.60 -56.61
C THR A 42 -21.31 -71.70 -56.50
N THR A 43 -22.49 -72.26 -56.77
CA THR A 43 -23.75 -71.56 -56.59
C THR A 43 -24.04 -71.52 -55.10
N LEU A 44 -23.91 -70.33 -54.48
CA LEU A 44 -24.29 -70.14 -53.09
C LEU A 44 -25.80 -70.35 -52.95
N VAL A 45 -26.18 -71.53 -52.44
CA VAL A 45 -27.53 -71.75 -51.94
C VAL A 45 -27.61 -71.13 -50.54
N GLY A 46 -28.73 -70.49 -50.20
CA GLY A 46 -28.89 -69.65 -48.99
C GLY A 46 -28.73 -70.35 -47.64
N THR A 47 -28.25 -71.60 -47.61
CA THR A 47 -27.95 -72.40 -46.42
C THR A 47 -26.45 -72.67 -46.23
N GLU A 48 -25.58 -72.26 -47.16
CA GLU A 48 -24.13 -72.48 -47.04
C GLU A 48 -23.53 -71.58 -45.95
N SER A 49 -22.68 -72.17 -45.10
CA SER A 49 -21.94 -71.44 -44.06
C SER A 49 -20.55 -71.07 -44.55
N LEU A 50 -19.99 -70.00 -43.99
CA LEU A 50 -18.69 -69.44 -44.39
C LEU A 50 -17.52 -70.45 -44.30
N SER A 51 -17.67 -71.52 -43.51
CA SER A 51 -16.74 -72.65 -43.41
C SER A 51 -16.63 -73.48 -44.69
N ASP A 52 -17.64 -73.43 -45.55
CA ASP A 52 -17.82 -74.36 -46.67
C ASP A 52 -17.13 -73.85 -47.95
N PHE A 53 -16.53 -72.65 -47.90
CA PHE A 53 -15.68 -72.12 -48.96
C PHE A 53 -14.32 -72.87 -49.07
N PRO A 54 -13.69 -72.92 -50.25
CA PRO A 54 -12.36 -73.50 -50.44
C PRO A 54 -11.32 -72.91 -49.47
N THR A 55 -10.42 -73.74 -48.95
CA THR A 55 -9.47 -73.41 -47.88
C THR A 55 -8.61 -72.16 -48.14
N THR A 56 -8.28 -71.88 -49.40
CA THR A 56 -7.54 -70.67 -49.81
C THR A 56 -8.35 -69.38 -49.63
N TYR A 57 -9.67 -69.43 -49.79
CA TYR A 57 -10.55 -68.28 -49.58
C TYR A 57 -10.78 -68.02 -48.09
N ASN A 58 -10.90 -69.09 -47.29
CA ASN A 58 -10.99 -69.00 -45.83
C ASN A 58 -9.73 -68.42 -45.17
N ALA A 59 -8.54 -68.68 -45.73
CA ALA A 59 -7.30 -68.09 -45.24
C ALA A 59 -7.26 -66.55 -45.42
N ASN A 60 -7.71 -66.07 -46.58
CA ASN A 60 -7.81 -64.63 -46.86
C ASN A 60 -8.93 -63.97 -46.04
N LEU A 61 -10.02 -64.68 -45.77
CA LEU A 61 -11.12 -64.18 -44.94
C LEU A 61 -10.77 -64.17 -43.45
N ALA A 62 -10.00 -65.14 -42.95
CA ALA A 62 -9.44 -65.12 -41.60
C ALA A 62 -8.50 -63.93 -41.38
N GLN A 63 -7.80 -63.49 -42.43
CA GLN A 63 -6.96 -62.30 -42.41
C GLN A 63 -7.79 -60.99 -42.33
N LEU A 64 -9.02 -60.99 -42.87
CA LEU A 64 -9.97 -59.87 -42.82
C LEU A 64 -10.83 -59.88 -41.54
N MET A 65 -11.16 -61.06 -40.98
CA MET A 65 -11.95 -61.21 -39.75
C MET A 65 -11.17 -60.91 -38.47
N ARG A 66 -9.83 -60.92 -38.49
CA ARG A 66 -8.99 -60.43 -37.37
C ARG A 66 -8.98 -58.89 -37.24
N MET A 67 -9.85 -58.20 -37.98
CA MET A 67 -10.10 -56.76 -37.87
C MET A 67 -11.51 -56.44 -37.33
N SER A 68 -12.30 -57.46 -36.98
CA SER A 68 -13.71 -57.33 -36.56
C SER A 68 -13.97 -57.54 -35.06
N THR A 69 -12.94 -57.74 -34.24
CA THR A 69 -13.08 -57.83 -32.78
C THR A 69 -12.61 -56.54 -32.12
N THR A 70 -13.25 -56.15 -31.01
CA THR A 70 -12.91 -54.95 -30.22
C THR A 70 -11.54 -55.02 -29.52
N SER A 71 -10.80 -56.12 -29.69
CA SER A 71 -9.40 -56.28 -29.31
C SER A 71 -8.67 -57.02 -30.43
N VAL A 72 -7.63 -56.40 -30.96
CA VAL A 72 -6.58 -57.11 -31.72
C VAL A 72 -5.42 -57.26 -30.75
N ASP A 73 -5.25 -58.46 -30.19
CA ASP A 73 -4.26 -58.76 -29.14
C ASP A 73 -2.78 -58.54 -29.54
N SER A 74 -2.53 -57.99 -30.75
CA SER A 74 -1.20 -57.80 -31.34
C SER A 74 -0.90 -56.35 -31.76
N ILE A 75 -1.67 -55.35 -31.31
CA ILE A 75 -1.34 -53.93 -31.52
C ILE A 75 -0.22 -53.49 -30.56
N THR A 76 0.90 -54.20 -30.57
CA THR A 76 2.11 -53.79 -29.83
C THR A 76 3.29 -53.56 -30.77
N THR A 77 3.17 -53.95 -32.04
CA THR A 77 4.29 -53.96 -33.01
C THR A 77 3.95 -53.42 -34.40
N LEU A 78 2.74 -52.90 -34.64
CA LEU A 78 2.41 -52.28 -35.93
C LEU A 78 3.22 -50.98 -36.09
N THR A 79 4.17 -50.94 -37.03
CA THR A 79 4.96 -49.72 -37.36
C THR A 79 4.08 -48.57 -37.86
N ASN A 80 2.92 -48.87 -38.44
CA ASN A 80 1.95 -47.87 -38.89
C ASN A 80 1.11 -47.27 -37.74
N LEU A 81 1.31 -47.70 -36.48
CA LEU A 81 0.74 -46.98 -35.33
C LEU A 81 1.40 -45.61 -35.10
N VAL A 82 2.53 -45.33 -35.76
CA VAL A 82 3.18 -44.00 -35.73
C VAL A 82 2.43 -43.00 -36.62
N SER A 83 1.55 -43.46 -37.53
CA SER A 83 0.78 -42.59 -38.44
C SER A 83 -0.70 -42.41 -38.07
N ILE A 84 -1.20 -43.07 -37.01
CA ILE A 84 -2.48 -42.65 -36.42
C ILE A 84 -2.28 -41.25 -35.84
N GLY A 85 -3.09 -40.30 -36.30
CA GLY A 85 -3.14 -38.93 -35.77
C GLY A 85 -3.70 -38.90 -34.35
N THR A 86 -4.65 -38.00 -34.09
CA THR A 86 -5.26 -37.81 -32.77
C THR A 86 -5.93 -39.09 -32.25
N ILE A 87 -5.46 -39.62 -31.12
CA ILE A 87 -6.19 -40.64 -30.34
C ILE A 87 -7.44 -39.95 -29.77
N THR A 88 -8.59 -40.15 -30.42
CA THR A 88 -9.85 -39.52 -29.99
C THR A 88 -10.46 -40.23 -28.78
N THR A 89 -10.20 -41.53 -28.63
CA THR A 89 -10.69 -42.36 -27.51
C THR A 89 -9.64 -43.38 -27.10
N GLY A 90 -9.34 -43.48 -25.81
CA GLY A 90 -8.42 -44.44 -25.23
C GLY A 90 -8.17 -44.15 -23.75
N ILE A 91 -7.95 -45.18 -22.94
CA ILE A 91 -7.52 -45.00 -21.54
C ILE A 91 -5.99 -45.05 -21.53
N TRP A 92 -5.34 -43.94 -21.18
CA TRP A 92 -3.90 -43.93 -20.95
C TRP A 92 -3.59 -44.61 -19.61
N THR A 93 -2.97 -45.77 -19.64
CA THR A 93 -2.44 -46.48 -18.45
C THR A 93 -0.91 -46.44 -18.39
N GLY A 94 -0.27 -45.58 -19.21
CA GLY A 94 1.18 -45.48 -19.31
C GLY A 94 1.82 -44.64 -18.20
N THR A 95 3.13 -44.45 -18.31
CA THR A 95 3.89 -43.60 -17.39
C THR A 95 3.55 -42.11 -17.58
N THR A 96 4.10 -41.27 -16.71
CA THR A 96 4.00 -39.82 -16.83
C THR A 96 4.45 -39.31 -18.21
N ILE A 97 3.65 -38.46 -18.85
CA ILE A 97 4.07 -37.74 -20.05
C ILE A 97 4.99 -36.59 -19.61
N THR A 98 6.21 -36.55 -20.14
CA THR A 98 7.20 -35.51 -19.83
C THR A 98 6.75 -34.15 -20.38
N VAL A 99 7.22 -33.06 -19.78
CA VAL A 99 6.84 -31.69 -20.18
C VAL A 99 7.23 -31.36 -21.61
N ALA A 100 8.40 -31.83 -22.06
CA ALA A 100 8.85 -31.67 -23.45
C ALA A 100 7.88 -32.28 -24.49
N ASN A 101 7.08 -33.25 -24.09
CA ASN A 101 6.08 -33.92 -24.93
C ASN A 101 4.65 -33.41 -24.65
N GLY A 102 4.50 -32.24 -24.04
CA GLY A 102 3.20 -31.63 -23.73
C GLY A 102 2.49 -32.20 -22.49
N GLY A 103 3.16 -33.03 -21.70
CA GLY A 103 2.66 -33.52 -20.42
C GLY A 103 2.93 -32.57 -19.25
N THR A 104 2.49 -32.96 -18.05
CA THR A 104 2.76 -32.23 -16.81
C THR A 104 4.03 -32.68 -16.11
N GLY A 105 4.63 -33.79 -16.53
CA GLY A 105 5.73 -34.42 -15.80
C GLY A 105 5.33 -34.92 -14.40
N SER A 106 4.03 -35.05 -14.09
CA SER A 106 3.52 -35.73 -12.88
C SER A 106 2.26 -36.56 -13.16
N THR A 107 2.09 -37.69 -12.48
CA THR A 107 0.85 -38.50 -12.54
C THR A 107 -0.27 -37.95 -11.64
N THR A 108 0.08 -37.14 -10.65
CA THR A 108 -0.85 -36.50 -9.73
C THR A 108 -0.48 -35.04 -9.50
N LEU A 109 -1.45 -34.23 -9.13
CA LEU A 109 -1.24 -32.82 -8.78
C LEU A 109 -1.54 -32.64 -7.30
N LEU A 110 -0.88 -31.67 -6.68
CA LEU A 110 -1.14 -31.34 -5.28
C LEU A 110 -2.58 -30.85 -5.15
N ALA A 111 -3.38 -31.52 -4.31
CA ALA A 111 -4.76 -31.13 -4.07
C ALA A 111 -4.82 -29.72 -3.48
N ASN A 112 -5.69 -28.87 -4.04
CA ASN A 112 -5.90 -27.47 -3.63
C ASN A 112 -4.64 -26.57 -3.69
N GLY A 113 -3.57 -27.02 -4.36
CA GLY A 113 -2.34 -26.25 -4.54
C GLY A 113 -2.39 -25.36 -5.78
N VAL A 114 -1.51 -24.35 -5.79
CA VAL A 114 -1.25 -23.54 -6.99
C VAL A 114 -0.07 -24.14 -7.74
N LEU A 115 -0.27 -24.48 -9.01
CA LEU A 115 0.75 -25.09 -9.87
C LEU A 115 1.64 -24.04 -10.51
N TYR A 116 2.93 -24.32 -10.61
CA TYR A 116 3.90 -23.47 -11.28
C TYR A 116 4.92 -24.29 -12.07
N GLY A 117 5.42 -23.71 -13.16
CA GLY A 117 6.37 -24.36 -14.05
C GLY A 117 7.78 -24.43 -13.46
N ASN A 118 8.51 -25.50 -13.81
CA ASN A 118 9.90 -25.72 -13.41
C ASN A 118 10.79 -25.96 -14.65
N GLY A 119 10.63 -25.11 -15.67
CA GLY A 119 11.32 -25.23 -16.95
C GLY A 119 10.91 -26.49 -17.71
N THR A 120 11.88 -27.37 -18.00
CA THR A 120 11.67 -28.64 -18.73
C THR A 120 11.30 -29.82 -17.83
N SER A 121 11.36 -29.64 -16.51
CA SER A 121 10.97 -30.64 -15.51
C SER A 121 9.47 -30.59 -15.23
N GLY A 122 8.96 -31.58 -14.49
CA GLY A 122 7.55 -31.63 -14.10
C GLY A 122 7.07 -30.38 -13.37
N VAL A 123 5.78 -30.09 -13.49
CA VAL A 123 5.14 -28.98 -12.77
C VAL A 123 5.30 -29.16 -11.27
N LEU A 124 5.58 -28.05 -10.59
CA LEU A 124 5.65 -27.99 -9.13
C LEU A 124 4.36 -27.34 -8.59
N ALA A 125 4.18 -27.41 -7.29
CA ALA A 125 3.01 -26.85 -6.63
C ALA A 125 3.40 -26.20 -5.30
N VAL A 126 2.78 -25.06 -5.01
CA VAL A 126 2.75 -24.52 -3.65
C VAL A 126 1.41 -24.94 -3.00
N PRO A 127 1.41 -25.48 -1.77
CA PRO A 127 0.18 -25.78 -1.04
C PRO A 127 -0.71 -24.54 -0.87
N ILE A 128 -1.96 -24.72 -0.43
CA ILE A 128 -2.82 -23.58 -0.07
C ILE A 128 -2.20 -22.79 1.10
N GLY A 129 -2.26 -21.46 1.00
CA GLY A 129 -1.83 -20.56 2.06
C GLY A 129 -2.78 -20.54 3.25
N SER A 130 -2.34 -19.96 4.36
CA SER A 130 -3.21 -19.59 5.47
C SER A 130 -4.03 -18.34 5.11
N ASN A 131 -5.08 -18.08 5.88
CA ASN A 131 -5.84 -16.83 5.77
C ASN A 131 -4.90 -15.62 5.84
N ASP A 132 -5.25 -14.57 5.09
CA ASP A 132 -4.52 -13.30 5.02
C ASP A 132 -3.10 -13.37 4.43
N GLN A 133 -2.70 -14.52 3.88
CA GLN A 133 -1.50 -14.62 3.07
C GLN A 133 -1.76 -14.25 1.60
N VAL A 134 -0.75 -13.67 0.97
CA VAL A 134 -0.73 -13.41 -0.48
C VAL A 134 0.36 -14.25 -1.13
N LEU A 135 0.12 -14.67 -2.37
CA LEU A 135 1.12 -15.39 -3.15
C LEU A 135 2.11 -14.38 -3.72
N THR A 136 3.37 -14.49 -3.32
CA THR A 136 4.45 -13.61 -3.75
C THR A 136 5.63 -14.44 -4.27
N LEU A 137 6.66 -13.77 -4.77
CA LEU A 137 7.92 -14.40 -5.17
C LEU A 137 8.96 -14.21 -4.09
N SER A 138 9.59 -15.31 -3.65
CA SER A 138 10.82 -15.29 -2.86
C SER A 138 11.89 -16.02 -3.62
N SER A 139 12.98 -15.32 -3.94
CA SER A 139 14.09 -15.88 -4.74
C SER A 139 13.63 -16.49 -6.09
N GLY A 140 12.61 -15.90 -6.71
CA GLY A 140 12.06 -16.35 -8.00
C GLY A 140 11.09 -17.54 -7.92
N VAL A 141 10.73 -18.01 -6.72
CA VAL A 141 9.77 -19.11 -6.52
C VAL A 141 8.49 -18.59 -5.85
N PRO A 142 7.29 -19.04 -6.29
CA PRO A 142 6.04 -18.69 -5.61
C PRO A 142 6.00 -19.20 -4.17
N VAL A 143 5.73 -18.30 -3.22
CA VAL A 143 5.58 -18.60 -1.79
C VAL A 143 4.43 -17.80 -1.18
N TRP A 144 3.77 -18.34 -0.17
CA TRP A 144 2.80 -17.59 0.63
C TRP A 144 3.50 -16.79 1.70
N ALA A 145 3.22 -15.49 1.75
CA ALA A 145 3.76 -14.58 2.75
C ALA A 145 2.65 -13.65 3.28
N SER A 146 2.92 -12.95 4.38
CA SER A 146 2.05 -11.85 4.82
C SER A 146 1.99 -10.77 3.74
N GLY A 147 0.80 -10.23 3.49
CA GLY A 147 0.63 -9.07 2.63
C GLY A 147 1.41 -7.85 3.14
N GLY A 148 2.04 -7.12 2.23
CA GLY A 148 2.69 -5.84 2.50
C GLY A 148 2.06 -4.72 1.68
N THR A 149 2.37 -3.48 2.03
CA THR A 149 2.03 -2.28 1.26
C THR A 149 3.25 -1.81 0.48
N ASP A 150 3.09 -1.49 -0.80
CA ASP A 150 4.14 -0.87 -1.61
C ASP A 150 4.39 0.56 -1.12
N GLU A 151 5.60 0.84 -0.62
CA GLU A 151 5.99 2.12 -0.03
C GLU A 151 6.18 3.25 -1.06
N THR A 152 6.12 2.96 -2.36
CA THR A 152 6.29 3.94 -3.44
C THR A 152 4.98 4.57 -3.93
N LEU A 153 3.84 4.06 -3.45
CA LEU A 153 2.51 4.46 -3.89
C LEU A 153 1.78 5.32 -2.85
N ASN A 154 0.84 6.12 -3.34
CA ASN A 154 -0.12 6.84 -2.51
C ASN A 154 -1.38 6.00 -2.31
N TYR A 155 -1.83 5.87 -1.06
CA TYR A 155 -3.03 5.12 -0.70
C TYR A 155 -4.10 6.04 -0.13
N ASN A 156 -5.34 5.86 -0.61
CA ASN A 156 -6.51 6.45 0.03
C ASN A 156 -7.14 5.42 0.97
N TRP A 157 -6.76 5.49 2.25
CA TRP A 157 -7.29 4.61 3.28
C TRP A 157 -8.68 5.11 3.72
N THR A 158 -9.67 4.22 3.79
CA THR A 158 -11.03 4.57 4.25
C THR A 158 -11.34 3.88 5.58
N GLY A 159 -11.89 4.64 6.53
CA GLY A 159 -12.15 4.17 7.89
C GLY A 159 -11.06 4.54 8.89
N THR A 160 -11.09 3.92 10.07
CA THR A 160 -10.11 4.17 11.14
C THR A 160 -8.91 3.25 10.98
N HIS A 161 -7.73 3.85 10.84
CA HIS A 161 -6.45 3.13 10.78
C HIS A 161 -5.58 3.50 11.98
N ARG A 162 -4.78 2.54 12.44
CA ARG A 162 -3.84 2.74 13.54
C ARG A 162 -2.44 2.37 13.06
N PHE A 163 -1.57 3.37 12.95
CA PHE A 163 -0.15 3.18 12.69
C PHE A 163 0.57 3.00 14.02
N THR A 164 1.19 1.83 14.24
CA THR A 164 1.88 1.50 15.50
C THR A 164 3.27 2.10 15.59
N THR A 165 3.89 2.35 14.43
CA THR A 165 5.25 2.88 14.31
C THR A 165 5.30 3.78 13.08
N PHE A 166 5.90 4.96 13.25
CA PHE A 166 6.34 5.81 12.15
C PHE A 166 7.86 5.67 12.08
N HIS A 167 8.41 5.18 10.96
CA HIS A 167 9.85 4.97 10.83
C HIS A 167 10.61 6.30 10.82
N SER A 168 11.84 6.29 11.35
CA SER A 168 12.62 7.44 11.87
C SER A 168 13.11 8.49 10.86
N SER A 169 12.48 8.62 9.69
CA SER A 169 12.77 9.67 8.70
C SER A 169 11.53 10.40 8.20
N SER A 170 10.38 10.23 8.85
CA SER A 170 9.08 10.47 8.24
C SER A 170 8.59 11.89 8.44
N THR A 171 8.75 12.71 7.41
CA THR A 171 7.80 13.77 7.13
C THR A 171 6.41 13.12 6.95
N MET A 172 5.45 13.49 7.79
CA MET A 172 4.05 13.10 7.63
C MET A 172 3.34 14.20 6.87
N VAL A 173 2.73 13.87 5.73
CA VAL A 173 1.93 14.85 5.00
C VAL A 173 0.47 14.70 5.39
N LEU A 174 -0.08 15.69 6.10
CA LEU A 174 -1.51 15.77 6.46
C LEU A 174 -2.15 16.92 5.70
N ASN A 175 -3.12 16.63 4.82
CA ASN A 175 -3.79 17.63 3.99
C ASN A 175 -2.82 18.55 3.22
N GLY A 176 -1.68 18.01 2.76
CA GLY A 176 -0.63 18.75 2.06
C GLY A 176 0.38 19.46 2.96
N ILE A 177 0.22 19.38 4.29
CA ILE A 177 1.17 19.95 5.25
C ILE A 177 2.19 18.88 5.64
N SER A 178 3.45 19.09 5.28
CA SER A 178 4.56 18.23 5.69
C SER A 178 4.94 18.53 7.15
N LEU A 179 4.82 17.54 8.02
CA LEU A 179 5.16 17.61 9.43
C LEU A 179 6.38 16.73 9.73
N SER A 180 7.47 17.33 10.18
CA SER A 180 8.69 16.64 10.61
C SER A 180 8.64 16.44 12.13
N PHE A 181 8.45 15.20 12.57
CA PHE A 181 8.38 14.87 14.00
C PHE A 181 9.78 14.72 14.61
N PRO A 182 9.99 15.15 15.88
CA PRO A 182 11.25 14.93 16.56
C PRO A 182 11.47 13.42 16.80
N PRO A 183 12.71 12.93 16.67
CA PRO A 183 13.00 11.49 16.72
C PRO A 183 12.83 10.87 18.11
N THR A 184 12.72 11.70 19.16
CA THR A 184 12.57 11.28 20.55
C THR A 184 11.41 12.02 21.20
N GLN A 185 10.71 11.33 22.10
CA GLN A 185 9.78 11.99 23.02
C GLN A 185 10.57 12.88 23.98
N ALA A 186 10.00 14.03 24.35
CA ALA A 186 10.62 14.88 25.35
C ALA A 186 10.73 14.20 26.71
N VAL A 187 11.86 14.47 27.36
CA VAL A 187 12.17 14.02 28.72
C VAL A 187 11.54 15.03 29.69
N GLY A 188 10.24 14.91 29.94
CA GLY A 188 9.52 15.74 30.92
C GLY A 188 8.01 15.81 30.68
N SER A 189 7.21 15.67 31.75
CA SER A 189 5.74 15.62 31.71
C SER A 189 5.04 16.94 31.35
N SER A 190 5.80 18.01 31.06
CA SER A 190 5.28 19.37 30.86
C SER A 190 5.74 19.99 29.55
N THR A 191 6.02 19.18 28.54
CA THR A 191 6.37 19.66 27.20
C THR A 191 5.21 19.47 26.24
N VAL A 192 5.10 20.36 25.26
CA VAL A 192 4.14 20.28 24.16
C VAL A 192 4.91 20.20 22.85
N LEU A 193 4.27 19.62 21.84
CA LEU A 193 4.82 19.58 20.50
C LEU A 193 4.35 20.85 19.76
N ALA A 194 5.27 21.75 19.47
CA ALA A 194 4.98 23.00 18.77
C ALA A 194 5.40 22.93 17.31
N ASN A 195 4.65 23.61 16.44
CA ASN A 195 4.96 23.73 15.02
C ASN A 195 5.58 25.12 14.77
N ASP A 196 6.73 25.15 14.09
CA ASP A 196 7.43 26.38 13.72
C ASP A 196 6.78 27.16 12.55
N GLY A 197 5.63 26.71 12.05
CA GLY A 197 4.94 27.28 10.90
C GLY A 197 5.50 26.82 9.55
N SER A 198 6.65 26.14 9.54
CA SER A 198 7.28 25.53 8.37
C SER A 198 7.16 24.00 8.37
N GLY A 199 6.42 23.45 9.34
CA GLY A 199 6.17 22.03 9.46
C GLY A 199 7.19 21.27 10.31
N ASN A 200 8.16 21.94 10.92
CA ASN A 200 9.03 21.26 11.89
C ASN A 200 8.32 21.25 13.24
N LEU A 201 8.23 20.07 13.84
CA LEU A 201 7.67 19.88 15.16
C LEU A 201 8.80 19.75 16.19
N THR A 202 8.74 20.53 17.25
CA THR A 202 9.74 20.52 18.34
C THR A 202 9.06 20.41 19.69
N TRP A 203 9.68 19.68 20.62
CA TRP A 203 9.21 19.67 21.99
C TRP A 203 9.67 20.94 22.69
N GLU A 204 8.72 21.71 23.20
CA GLU A 204 8.99 22.90 23.99
C GLU A 204 8.30 22.83 25.34
N THR A 205 8.90 23.43 26.37
CA THR A 205 8.17 23.71 27.60
C THR A 205 7.25 24.92 27.33
N PRO A 206 5.92 24.83 27.53
CA PRO A 206 5.06 25.99 27.51
C PRO A 206 5.60 27.01 28.52
N ARG A 207 6.05 28.17 28.06
CA ARG A 207 6.75 29.14 28.91
C ARG A 207 5.82 30.32 29.26
N PRO A 208 5.11 30.30 30.39
CA PRO A 208 4.69 31.53 31.04
C PRO A 208 5.94 32.19 31.67
N ALA A 209 6.23 33.46 31.37
CA ALA A 209 7.41 34.13 31.91
C ALA A 209 7.18 34.61 33.36
N VAL A 210 7.42 33.72 34.31
CA VAL A 210 7.43 34.05 35.74
C VAL A 210 8.87 34.37 36.15
N ALA A 211 9.13 35.60 36.61
CA ALA A 211 10.40 35.96 37.23
C ALA A 211 10.18 36.30 38.72
N THR A 212 10.64 35.44 39.63
CA THR A 212 10.67 35.73 41.06
C THR A 212 11.99 36.39 41.43
N THR A 213 12.02 37.72 41.46
CA THR A 213 13.16 38.47 42.00
C THR A 213 12.67 39.62 42.87
N SER A 214 13.09 39.63 44.13
CA SER A 214 12.96 40.78 45.04
C SER A 214 13.98 41.85 44.65
N THR A 215 13.63 42.75 43.73
CA THR A 215 14.54 43.82 43.29
C THR A 215 14.25 45.11 44.06
N ILE A 216 15.30 45.69 44.66
CA ILE A 216 15.25 46.97 45.37
C ILE A 216 15.59 48.09 44.38
N ILE A 217 14.67 49.03 44.19
CA ILE A 217 14.96 50.29 43.48
C ILE A 217 15.41 51.30 44.54
N TYR A 218 16.73 51.53 44.61
CA TYR A 218 17.37 52.48 45.52
C TYR A 218 17.32 53.89 44.92
N SER A 219 16.91 54.91 45.69
CA SER A 219 16.98 56.30 45.22
C SER A 219 17.68 57.26 46.18
N ASN A 220 18.75 57.85 45.67
CA ASN A 220 19.29 59.12 46.14
C ASN A 220 19.22 60.09 44.95
N ASN A 221 18.06 60.73 44.70
CA ASN A 221 17.90 61.88 43.79
C ASN A 221 18.55 61.76 42.38
N SER A 222 18.77 60.54 41.87
CA SER A 222 19.72 60.28 40.76
C SER A 222 19.04 60.03 39.41
N GLN A 223 17.70 60.05 39.32
CA GLN A 223 16.95 59.66 38.11
C GLN A 223 17.40 58.31 37.52
N ALA A 224 17.94 57.43 38.38
CA ALA A 224 18.54 56.17 37.98
C ALA A 224 17.46 55.18 37.54
N THR A 225 17.72 54.48 36.45
CA THR A 225 16.85 53.44 35.92
C THR A 225 17.34 52.08 36.41
N THR A 226 16.45 51.28 36.97
CA THR A 226 16.73 49.91 37.41
C THR A 226 15.86 48.94 36.64
N THR A 227 16.48 48.02 35.91
CA THR A 227 15.78 46.89 35.29
C THR A 227 15.47 45.85 36.36
N PHE A 228 14.19 45.50 36.51
CA PHE A 228 13.74 44.52 37.50
C PHE A 228 13.04 43.31 36.88
N PHE A 229 12.85 43.31 35.56
CA PHE A 229 12.39 42.16 34.79
C PHE A 229 13.08 42.14 33.43
N THR A 230 13.52 40.95 33.02
CA THR A 230 14.12 40.69 31.71
C THR A 230 13.53 39.41 31.17
N TYR A 231 12.99 39.45 29.95
CA TYR A 231 12.45 38.30 29.26
C TYR A 231 12.88 38.28 27.80
N GLU A 232 13.24 37.11 27.30
CA GLU A 232 13.49 36.94 25.88
C GLU A 232 12.21 36.53 25.16
N VAL A 233 11.74 37.40 24.28
CA VAL A 233 10.60 37.16 23.40
C VAL A 233 11.13 36.53 22.12
N VAL A 234 10.57 35.37 21.77
CA VAL A 234 10.95 34.63 20.56
C VAL A 234 10.58 35.46 19.32
N ALA A 235 11.31 35.25 18.23
CA ALA A 235 10.99 35.81 16.92
C ALA A 235 9.49 35.64 16.59
N ASP A 236 8.93 36.65 15.92
CA ASP A 236 7.55 36.72 15.44
C ASP A 236 6.45 36.66 16.50
N THR A 237 6.78 36.64 17.80
CA THR A 237 5.76 36.59 18.87
C THR A 237 4.88 37.85 18.88
N LEU A 238 5.46 39.02 18.59
CA LEU A 238 4.75 40.30 18.54
C LEU A 238 4.36 40.72 17.10
N SER A 239 4.48 39.83 16.11
CA SER A 239 4.05 40.14 14.75
C SER A 239 2.53 40.00 14.59
N GLY A 240 1.89 41.01 14.00
CA GLY A 240 0.42 41.08 13.89
C GLY A 240 -0.26 41.46 15.21
N SER A 241 -1.48 40.96 15.43
CA SER A 241 -2.18 41.16 16.69
C SER A 241 -1.46 40.42 17.83
N SER A 242 -1.18 41.11 18.93
CA SER A 242 -0.52 40.53 20.09
C SER A 242 -0.94 41.25 21.36
N VAL A 243 -0.78 40.56 22.48
CA VAL A 243 -1.09 41.09 23.80
C VAL A 243 0.11 40.89 24.72
N ILE A 244 0.56 41.96 25.34
CA ILE A 244 1.53 41.90 26.44
C ILE A 244 0.77 42.19 27.72
N MET A 245 0.73 41.21 28.62
CA MET A 245 0.12 41.36 29.93
C MET A 245 1.13 41.07 31.01
N GLY A 246 1.00 41.71 32.16
CA GLY A 246 1.87 41.42 33.28
C GLY A 246 1.35 41.97 34.57
N SER A 247 1.95 41.52 35.66
CA SER A 247 1.67 42.05 36.98
C SER A 247 2.94 42.06 37.82
N PHE A 248 3.09 43.05 38.69
CA PHE A 248 4.19 43.07 39.65
C PHE A 248 3.71 43.53 41.03
N GLY A 249 4.23 42.86 42.05
CA GLY A 249 4.01 43.20 43.44
C GLY A 249 5.02 44.26 43.87
N MET A 250 4.54 45.35 44.46
CA MET A 250 5.35 46.51 44.80
C MET A 250 5.08 47.04 46.20
N GLN A 251 6.12 47.58 46.82
CA GLN A 251 6.14 47.94 48.23
C GLN A 251 6.99 49.19 48.44
N HIS A 252 6.36 50.31 48.81
CA HIS A 252 7.07 51.56 49.07
C HIS A 252 7.42 51.71 50.56
N LYS A 253 8.67 52.04 50.84
CA LYS A 253 9.16 52.45 52.16
C LYS A 253 9.82 53.82 52.03
N GLY A 254 9.13 54.85 52.50
CA GLY A 254 9.61 56.23 52.44
C GLY A 254 8.80 57.17 53.34
N ASN A 255 9.46 58.25 53.75
CA ASN A 255 8.86 59.28 54.61
C ASN A 255 8.33 60.49 53.82
N ASN A 256 8.50 60.49 52.50
CA ASN A 256 8.00 61.53 51.59
C ASN A 256 7.20 60.90 50.45
N ASN A 257 6.26 61.66 49.88
CA ASN A 257 5.65 61.25 48.62
C ASN A 257 6.73 61.25 47.53
N ASN A 258 6.64 60.29 46.61
CA ASN A 258 7.57 60.20 45.51
C ASN A 258 6.87 59.78 44.21
N PHE A 259 7.49 60.01 43.06
CA PHE A 259 6.99 59.52 41.79
C PHE A 259 7.92 58.44 41.25
N ILE A 260 7.34 57.32 40.82
CA ILE A 260 8.06 56.32 40.04
C ILE A 260 7.48 56.23 38.64
N GLN A 261 8.37 56.23 37.65
CA GLN A 261 8.03 55.87 36.28
C GLN A 261 8.36 54.39 36.07
N ILE A 262 7.39 53.62 35.60
CA ILE A 262 7.58 52.22 35.19
C ILE A 262 7.51 52.18 33.67
N SER A 263 8.54 51.63 33.05
CA SER A 263 8.70 51.57 31.59
C SER A 263 8.81 50.12 31.14
N LEU A 264 8.05 49.77 30.10
CA LEU A 264 8.22 48.55 29.33
C LEU A 264 9.05 48.86 28.09
N LYS A 265 10.11 48.10 27.87
CA LYS A 265 10.95 48.22 26.67
C LYS A 265 11.06 46.91 25.92
N PHE A 266 11.17 46.97 24.61
CA PHE A 266 11.35 45.81 23.72
C PHE A 266 12.47 46.10 22.72
N GLY A 267 13.49 45.23 22.65
CA GLY A 267 14.67 45.47 21.81
C GLY A 267 15.39 46.78 22.15
N GLY A 268 15.27 47.27 23.39
CA GLY A 268 15.79 48.57 23.84
C GLY A 268 14.88 49.78 23.55
N GLN A 269 13.82 49.62 22.74
CA GLN A 269 12.85 50.69 22.47
C GLN A 269 11.81 50.77 23.59
N LEU A 270 11.43 51.99 24.01
CA LEU A 270 10.29 52.22 24.90
C LEU A 270 8.98 51.85 24.21
N LEU A 271 8.22 50.92 24.80
CA LEU A 271 6.90 50.50 24.33
C LEU A 271 5.78 51.14 25.12
N ALA A 272 5.91 51.22 26.44
CA ALA A 272 4.90 51.86 27.27
C ALA A 272 5.51 52.39 28.55
N PHE A 273 4.89 53.43 29.13
CA PHE A 273 5.17 53.79 30.51
C PHE A 273 3.94 54.32 31.24
N ALA A 274 4.03 54.27 32.56
CA ALA A 274 3.15 54.99 33.48
C ALA A 274 3.95 55.59 34.62
N GLU A 275 3.41 56.67 35.18
CA GLU A 275 3.94 57.33 36.37
C GLU A 275 2.97 57.12 37.53
N PHE A 276 3.53 56.79 38.70
CA PHE A 276 2.77 56.51 39.91
C PHE A 276 3.23 57.39 41.05
N GLU A 277 2.27 57.89 41.82
CA GLU A 277 2.55 58.55 43.08
C GLU A 277 2.64 57.50 44.20
N LEU A 278 3.79 57.46 44.84
CA LEU A 278 4.09 56.73 46.05
C LEU A 278 3.75 57.64 47.22
N THR A 279 2.68 57.34 47.97
CA THR A 279 2.30 58.16 49.13
C THR A 279 3.03 57.72 50.39
N THR A 280 3.22 58.64 51.33
CA THR A 280 3.78 58.36 52.66
C THR A 280 2.89 57.43 53.48
N GLY A 281 3.51 56.60 54.32
CA GLY A 281 2.83 55.99 55.46
C GLY A 281 2.16 54.63 55.26
N ASN A 282 2.15 54.03 54.06
CA ASN A 282 1.79 52.63 53.88
C ASN A 282 2.39 52.03 52.60
N TRP A 283 2.58 50.70 52.61
CA TRP A 283 3.17 49.85 51.59
C TRP A 283 2.38 49.76 50.26
N THR A 284 1.77 50.86 49.82
CA THR A 284 0.80 50.85 48.72
C THR A 284 1.12 51.95 47.70
N VAL A 285 0.93 51.63 46.42
CA VAL A 285 1.11 52.54 45.29
C VAL A 285 -0.25 52.99 44.79
N CYS A 286 -0.43 54.31 44.67
CA CYS A 286 -1.72 54.91 44.31
C CYS A 286 -1.69 55.31 42.83
N ALA A 287 -2.77 54.96 42.11
CA ALA A 287 -2.95 55.44 40.75
C ALA A 287 -3.64 56.81 40.79
N ASN A 288 -2.97 57.85 40.28
CA ASN A 288 -3.42 59.25 40.16
C ASN A 288 -3.63 60.04 41.47
N ALA A 289 -3.18 61.30 41.43
CA ALA A 289 -3.13 62.27 42.54
C ALA A 289 -4.49 62.79 43.06
N GLY A 290 -5.60 62.07 42.88
CA GLY A 290 -6.95 62.59 43.19
C GLY A 290 -7.96 61.59 43.75
N THR A 291 -7.78 60.28 43.51
CA THR A 291 -8.65 59.22 44.03
C THR A 291 -7.77 58.14 44.64
N GLN A 292 -7.53 58.21 45.95
CA GLN A 292 -6.62 57.32 46.69
C GLN A 292 -7.17 55.89 46.80
N ARG A 293 -7.12 55.13 45.71
CA ARG A 293 -7.21 53.67 45.73
C ARG A 293 -5.79 53.16 45.56
N CYS A 294 -5.17 52.73 46.66
CA CYS A 294 -3.75 52.37 46.69
C CYS A 294 -3.62 50.86 46.84
N GLY A 295 -2.82 50.25 45.97
CA GLY A 295 -2.67 48.81 45.85
C GLY A 295 -1.23 48.33 46.07
N SER A 296 -1.07 47.02 46.22
CA SER A 296 0.23 46.36 46.34
C SER A 296 0.62 45.57 45.09
N ILE A 297 -0.32 45.38 44.17
CA ILE A 297 -0.09 44.73 42.88
C ILE A 297 -0.53 45.69 41.79
N LEU A 298 0.35 45.91 40.80
CA LEU A 298 -0.01 46.57 39.55
C LEU A 298 -0.06 45.55 38.43
N SER A 299 -1.15 45.55 37.68
CA SER A 299 -1.38 44.71 36.52
C SER A 299 -1.52 45.58 35.29
N PHE A 300 -0.80 45.25 34.22
CA PHE A 300 -0.88 45.95 32.96
C PHE A 300 -1.28 45.02 31.83
N PHE A 301 -1.86 45.62 30.81
CA PHE A 301 -2.29 44.98 29.59
C PHE A 301 -2.04 45.93 28.43
N ILE A 302 -1.36 45.45 27.39
CA ILE A 302 -1.07 46.18 26.16
C ILE A 302 -1.58 45.33 25.01
N ILE A 303 -2.45 45.89 24.19
CA ILE A 303 -2.92 45.30 22.94
C ILE A 303 -2.18 45.98 21.80
N ASN A 304 -1.56 45.18 20.94
CA ASN A 304 -1.18 45.58 19.60
C ASN A 304 -2.20 44.95 18.66
N ASP A 305 -2.91 45.75 17.87
CA ASP A 305 -3.77 45.21 16.81
C ASP A 305 -3.00 45.06 15.49
N GLU A 306 -3.58 44.31 14.56
CA GLU A 306 -3.05 44.08 13.21
C GLU A 306 -2.90 45.36 12.37
N ASN A 307 -3.57 46.45 12.76
CA ASN A 307 -3.51 47.75 12.09
C ASN A 307 -2.41 48.66 12.68
N GLY A 308 -1.65 48.17 13.65
CA GLY A 308 -0.60 48.92 14.33
C GLY A 308 -1.12 49.90 15.38
N ASN A 309 -2.42 49.88 15.72
CA ASN A 309 -2.93 50.61 16.87
C ASN A 309 -2.53 49.89 18.15
N GLN A 310 -2.15 50.68 19.15
CA GLN A 310 -1.73 50.15 20.42
C GLN A 310 -2.51 50.82 21.53
N THR A 311 -3.07 50.01 22.42
CA THR A 311 -3.77 50.49 23.61
C THR A 311 -3.19 49.80 24.82
N GLY A 312 -3.09 50.52 25.93
CA GLY A 312 -2.55 49.96 27.15
C GLY A 312 -3.26 50.49 28.36
N THR A 313 -3.45 49.62 29.33
CA THR A 313 -4.12 49.91 30.59
C THR A 313 -3.27 49.36 31.72
N ILE A 314 -3.19 50.09 32.82
CA ILE A 314 -2.64 49.61 34.08
C ILE A 314 -3.66 49.79 35.18
N SER A 315 -3.80 48.77 36.02
CA SER A 315 -4.72 48.74 37.14
C SER A 315 -4.02 48.25 38.40
N ASN A 316 -4.57 48.59 39.57
CA ASN A 316 -4.14 48.01 40.84
C ASN A 316 -5.15 47.01 41.39
N ASP A 317 -4.74 46.25 42.40
CA ASP A 317 -5.59 45.26 43.10
C ASP A 317 -6.79 45.87 43.86
N GLN A 318 -6.87 47.20 43.94
CA GLN A 318 -8.01 47.93 44.50
C GLN A 318 -8.95 48.49 43.41
N GLY A 319 -8.74 48.11 42.14
CA GLY A 319 -9.58 48.49 41.00
C GLY A 319 -9.43 49.95 40.57
N ALA A 320 -8.30 50.60 40.88
CA ALA A 320 -7.93 51.86 40.25
C ALA A 320 -7.32 51.57 38.89
N GLU A 321 -7.70 52.33 37.86
CA GLU A 321 -7.29 52.11 36.47
C GLU A 321 -6.79 53.41 35.85
N THR A 322 -5.70 53.33 35.08
CA THR A 322 -5.12 54.44 34.32
C THR A 322 -4.69 53.92 32.95
N GLN A 323 -4.87 54.73 31.90
CA GLN A 323 -4.33 54.39 30.58
C GLN A 323 -2.81 54.54 30.54
N LEU A 324 -2.14 53.60 29.90
CA LEU A 324 -0.72 53.67 29.60
C LEU A 324 -0.48 54.59 28.40
N THR A 325 0.62 55.33 28.43
CA THR A 325 1.15 55.91 27.20
C THR A 325 1.87 54.80 26.45
N VAL A 326 1.37 54.39 25.29
CA VAL A 326 1.91 53.29 24.47
C VAL A 326 2.49 53.83 23.16
N TYR A 327 3.62 53.26 22.73
CA TYR A 327 4.39 53.67 21.55
C TYR A 327 4.54 52.53 20.55
N PRO A 328 4.35 52.78 19.24
CA PRO A 328 4.44 51.77 18.18
C PRO A 328 5.72 50.93 18.27
N ILE A 329 5.61 49.61 18.08
CA ILE A 329 6.78 48.73 17.98
C ILE A 329 7.49 49.05 16.65
N SER A 330 8.74 49.49 16.71
CA SER A 330 9.56 49.86 15.54
C SER A 330 10.88 49.09 15.45
N VAL A 331 11.10 48.13 16.35
CA VAL A 331 12.23 47.21 16.34
C VAL A 331 11.90 45.95 15.53
N ASP A 332 12.95 45.25 15.09
CA ASP A 332 12.81 44.00 14.34
C ASP A 332 12.16 42.90 15.19
N VAL A 333 10.90 42.59 14.85
CA VAL A 333 10.10 41.53 15.49
C VAL A 333 10.39 40.14 14.89
N THR A 334 11.11 40.05 13.78
CA THR A 334 11.45 38.78 13.12
C THR A 334 12.66 38.09 13.73
N ALA A 335 13.36 38.79 14.65
CA ALA A 335 14.43 38.24 15.46
C ALA A 335 13.98 38.13 16.93
N GLN A 336 14.66 37.27 17.70
CA GLN A 336 14.50 37.23 19.15
C GLN A 336 14.93 38.57 19.75
N GLN A 337 14.12 39.11 20.66
CA GLN A 337 14.36 40.41 21.30
C GLN A 337 14.13 40.34 22.79
N THR A 338 14.72 41.27 23.54
CA THR A 338 14.54 41.34 24.99
C THR A 338 13.41 42.31 25.35
N LEU A 339 12.49 41.85 26.18
CA LEU A 339 11.48 42.64 26.87
C LEU A 339 11.97 42.97 28.29
N LEU A 340 11.99 44.25 28.64
CA LEU A 340 12.47 44.76 29.91
C LEU A 340 11.37 45.53 30.63
N LEU A 341 11.22 45.32 31.94
CA LEU A 341 10.55 46.29 32.81
C LEU A 341 11.58 47.03 33.63
N GLU A 342 11.49 48.35 33.58
CA GLU A 342 12.40 49.26 34.25
C GLU A 342 11.64 50.22 35.13
N GLY A 343 12.19 50.48 36.32
CA GLY A 343 11.71 51.48 37.24
C GLY A 343 12.68 52.66 37.25
N ARG A 344 12.15 53.87 37.17
CA ARG A 344 12.93 55.10 37.27
C ARG A 344 12.33 55.99 38.35
N ASP A 345 13.15 56.35 39.31
CA ASP A 345 12.78 57.34 40.32
C ASP A 345 12.73 58.76 39.73
N ARG A 346 11.69 59.53 40.06
CA ARG A 346 11.44 60.90 39.59
C ARG A 346 11.36 61.95 40.71
N GLY A 347 11.60 61.61 41.97
CA GLY A 347 11.52 62.56 43.08
C GLY A 347 12.57 62.38 44.17
N THR A 348 12.19 62.65 45.42
CA THR A 348 13.12 62.61 46.57
C THR A 348 13.29 61.19 47.12
N ALA A 349 14.45 60.93 47.75
CA ALA A 349 14.87 59.61 48.24
C ALA A 349 13.74 58.77 48.89
N SER A 350 13.48 57.62 48.28
CA SER A 350 12.54 56.58 48.69
C SER A 350 13.06 55.18 48.32
N THR A 351 12.51 54.14 48.93
CA THR A 351 12.84 52.76 48.55
C THR A 351 11.58 52.07 48.04
N LEU A 352 11.65 51.56 46.80
CA LEU A 352 10.60 50.70 46.25
C LEU A 352 11.13 49.27 46.14
N PHE A 353 10.39 48.33 46.70
CA PHE A 353 10.65 46.90 46.60
C PHE A 353 9.70 46.31 45.56
N ILE A 354 10.23 45.59 44.58
CA ILE A 354 9.45 44.76 43.67
C ILE A 354 9.60 43.32 44.13
N ASN A 355 8.55 42.71 44.65
CA ASN A 355 8.59 41.39 45.28
C ASN A 355 8.36 40.24 44.28
N SER A 356 7.63 40.53 43.22
CA SER A 356 7.31 39.59 42.15
C SER A 356 7.05 40.36 40.86
N ALA A 357 7.44 39.78 39.73
CA ALA A 357 7.08 40.29 38.41
C ALA A 357 6.72 39.12 37.49
N PHE A 358 5.59 39.25 36.83
CA PHE A 358 5.09 38.30 35.84
C PHE A 358 4.80 39.06 34.57
N VAL A 359 5.23 38.52 33.43
CA VAL A 359 4.82 39.01 32.12
C VAL A 359 4.49 37.82 31.24
N GLN A 360 3.47 37.95 30.43
CA GLN A 360 3.10 37.00 29.42
C GLN A 360 2.86 37.75 28.12
N VAL A 361 3.40 37.19 27.05
CA VAL A 361 3.11 37.66 25.70
C VAL A 361 2.23 36.59 25.05
N LEU A 362 1.08 37.03 24.55
CA LEU A 362 0.14 36.21 23.81
C LEU A 362 0.10 36.72 22.36
N LYS A 363 0.00 35.78 21.44
CA LYS A 363 -0.28 36.05 20.03
C LYS A 363 -1.72 35.70 19.73
#